data_AF-A0A4Y2DJA7-F1
#
_entry.id   AF-A0A4Y2DJA7-F1
#
_cell.length_a   1.000
_cell.length_b   1.000
_cell.length_c   1.000
_cell.angle_alpha   90.00
_cell.angle_beta   90.00
_cell.angle_gamma   90.00
#
_symmetry.space_group_name_H-M   'P 1'
#
loop_
_entity.id
_entity.type
_entity.pdbx_description
1 polymer ?
#
loop_
_entity_poly.entity_id
_entity_poly.type
_entity_poly.pdbx_seq_one_letter_code
_entity_poly.pdbx_strand_id
1 'polypeptide(L)'
;MSLPGWSGFMEEATQRNPYEHSRVLCLPFINGPPSQFDTIVTTIRTSKRKCETFNMKTCFVTFDQPLYIKAQEIFSNNLEFKDIVVRLGGFQTLMSYMGAIGTIMTESCLKELFQSIYALNTVDKLVSGHAYARAVRCHGLAHRVRDQFIMETVSFSEEAKAVIESMFTSIDETALLKADENEIVQIFTTKFKEAVQKLERRGPTAKLWVQYFHMTTLIKQFIEAERLGNWDLHITTI
;
A
#
# COMPACT_ATOMS: atom_id res chain seq x y z
N MET A 1 -26.18 -7.36 1.80
CA MET A 1 -25.14 -8.41 1.71
C MET A 1 -23.87 -7.83 2.30
N SER A 2 -23.28 -8.42 3.34
CA SER A 2 -22.00 -7.91 3.88
C SER A 2 -20.88 -8.38 2.97
N LEU A 3 -20.26 -7.45 2.24
CA LEU A 3 -19.05 -7.75 1.49
C LEU A 3 -17.97 -8.20 2.48
N PRO A 4 -17.27 -9.32 2.22
CA PRO A 4 -16.19 -9.77 3.10
C PRO A 4 -15.08 -8.72 3.17
N GLY A 5 -14.35 -8.70 4.29
CA GLY A 5 -13.09 -7.95 4.36
C GLY A 5 -12.08 -8.52 3.36
N TRP A 6 -10.99 -7.78 3.09
CA TRP A 6 -9.97 -8.17 2.11
C TRP A 6 -9.59 -9.64 2.11
N SER A 7 -9.29 -10.23 3.28
CA SER A 7 -8.87 -11.63 3.34
C SER A 7 -9.95 -12.61 2.87
N GLY A 8 -11.21 -12.35 3.22
CA GLY A 8 -12.33 -13.20 2.79
C GLY A 8 -12.61 -13.04 1.30
N PHE A 9 -12.56 -11.81 0.78
CA PHE A 9 -12.64 -11.55 -0.66
C PHE A 9 -11.52 -12.26 -1.41
N MET A 10 -10.27 -12.14 -0.96
CA MET A 10 -9.16 -12.81 -1.65
C MET A 10 -9.25 -14.33 -1.56
N GLU A 11 -9.75 -14.90 -0.46
CA GLU A 11 -9.96 -16.34 -0.32
C GLU A 11 -10.98 -16.87 -1.34
N GLU A 12 -12.11 -16.17 -1.50
CA GLU A 12 -13.16 -16.53 -2.44
C GLU A 12 -12.71 -16.27 -3.90
N ALA A 13 -12.16 -15.09 -4.18
CA ALA A 13 -11.62 -14.72 -5.50
C ALA A 13 -10.46 -15.62 -5.99
N THR A 14 -9.71 -16.25 -5.10
CA THR A 14 -8.55 -17.08 -5.47
C THR A 14 -8.74 -18.56 -5.19
N GLN A 15 -9.94 -18.99 -4.79
CA GLN A 15 -10.22 -20.38 -4.38
C GLN A 15 -9.80 -21.43 -5.43
N ARG A 16 -9.86 -21.09 -6.72
CA ARG A 16 -9.52 -21.99 -7.85
C ARG A 16 -8.07 -21.85 -8.32
N ASN A 17 -7.31 -20.91 -7.78
CA ASN A 17 -5.93 -20.69 -8.18
C ASN A 17 -5.00 -21.72 -7.51
N PRO A 18 -3.90 -22.11 -8.19
CA PRO A 18 -2.85 -22.87 -7.54
C PRO A 18 -2.23 -22.03 -6.42
N TYR A 19 -1.94 -22.66 -5.28
CA TYR A 19 -1.32 -22.01 -4.14
C TYR A 19 -0.25 -22.91 -3.50
N GLU A 20 0.65 -22.29 -2.74
CA GLU A 20 1.65 -22.98 -1.94
C GLU A 20 1.38 -22.74 -0.45
N HIS A 21 1.64 -23.75 0.38
CA HIS A 21 1.54 -23.60 1.82
C HIS A 21 2.81 -22.97 2.38
N SER A 22 2.67 -21.79 2.99
CA SER A 22 3.74 -21.17 3.77
C SER A 22 3.61 -21.52 5.26
N ARG A 23 4.71 -21.41 6.00
CA ARG A 23 4.74 -21.56 7.45
C ARG A 23 5.42 -20.36 8.07
N VAL A 24 4.76 -19.77 9.08
CA VAL A 24 5.35 -18.71 9.90
C VAL A 24 6.13 -19.35 11.05
N LEU A 25 7.40 -19.01 11.17
CA LEU A 25 8.28 -19.51 12.22
C LEU A 25 8.93 -18.35 12.95
N CYS A 26 8.92 -18.40 14.28
CA CYS A 26 9.71 -17.49 15.09
C CYS A 26 11.18 -17.94 15.08
N LEU A 27 12.08 -17.01 14.74
CA LEU A 27 13.52 -17.24 14.85
C LEU A 27 14.00 -16.94 16.28
N PRO A 28 15.10 -17.58 16.73
CA PRO A 28 15.68 -17.26 18.04
C PRO A 28 16.13 -15.80 18.10
N PHE A 29 16.11 -15.23 19.31
CA PHE A 29 16.58 -13.87 19.54
C PHE A 29 18.08 -13.75 19.28
N ILE A 30 18.47 -12.66 18.65
CA ILE A 30 19.86 -12.24 18.54
C ILE A 30 20.13 -11.28 19.69
N ASN A 31 21.00 -11.69 20.60
CA ASN A 31 21.35 -10.91 21.78
C ASN A 31 22.40 -9.86 21.38
N GLY A 32 21.95 -8.65 21.05
CA GLY A 32 22.79 -7.50 20.74
C GLY A 32 21.95 -6.27 20.45
N PRO A 33 22.50 -5.05 20.56
CA PRO A 33 21.75 -3.86 20.20
C PRO A 33 21.45 -3.86 18.68
N PRO A 34 20.19 -3.64 18.27
CA PRO A 34 19.77 -3.83 16.86
C PRO A 34 20.46 -2.87 15.90
N SER A 35 20.87 -1.70 16.38
CA SER A 35 21.53 -0.67 15.57
C SER A 35 23.02 -0.91 15.33
N GLN A 36 23.63 -1.97 15.91
CA GLN A 36 25.04 -2.29 15.68
C GLN A 36 25.21 -3.08 14.38
N PHE A 37 26.25 -2.76 13.60
CA PHE A 37 26.53 -3.43 12.32
C PHE A 37 26.68 -4.94 12.50
N ASP A 38 27.40 -5.39 13.54
CA ASP A 38 27.58 -6.82 13.83
C ASP A 38 26.26 -7.55 14.08
N THR A 39 25.30 -6.90 14.76
CA THR A 39 23.96 -7.44 15.00
C THR A 39 23.18 -7.59 13.69
N ILE A 40 23.25 -6.57 12.82
CA ILE A 40 22.59 -6.58 11.50
C ILE A 40 23.20 -7.70 10.62
N VAL A 41 24.53 -7.79 10.55
CA VAL A 41 25.25 -8.87 9.83
C VAL A 41 24.85 -10.25 10.37
N THR A 42 24.81 -10.42 11.69
CA THR A 42 24.39 -11.66 12.33
C THR A 42 22.96 -12.02 11.97
N THR A 43 22.07 -11.03 11.92
CA THR A 43 20.66 -11.20 11.51
C THR A 43 20.57 -11.70 10.08
N ILE A 44 21.24 -11.03 9.13
CA ILE A 44 21.25 -11.39 7.72
C ILE A 44 21.79 -12.82 7.52
N ARG A 45 22.94 -13.14 8.14
CA ARG A 45 23.57 -14.47 8.04
C ARG A 45 22.69 -15.57 8.64
N THR A 46 22.02 -15.28 9.75
CA THR A 46 21.09 -16.23 10.39
C THR A 46 19.88 -16.49 9.49
N SER A 47 19.30 -15.43 8.91
CA SER A 47 18.19 -15.55 7.96
C SER A 47 18.59 -16.36 6.72
N LYS A 48 19.76 -16.07 6.13
CA LYS A 48 20.29 -16.81 4.97
C LYS A 48 20.43 -18.31 5.26
N ARG A 49 21.13 -18.69 6.33
CA ARG A 49 21.30 -20.11 6.74
C ARG A 49 19.96 -20.81 6.94
N LYS A 50 18.97 -20.10 7.48
CA LYS A 50 17.64 -20.65 7.68
C LYS A 50 16.91 -20.88 6.36
N CYS A 51 16.97 -19.92 5.44
CA CYS A 51 16.44 -20.07 4.08
C CYS A 51 17.10 -21.24 3.33
N GLU A 52 18.43 -21.39 3.43
CA GLU A 52 19.18 -22.52 2.86
C GLU A 52 18.70 -23.86 3.41
N THR A 53 18.45 -23.95 4.72
CA THR A 53 17.92 -25.17 5.37
C THR A 53 16.56 -25.61 4.82
N PHE A 54 15.76 -24.66 4.32
CA PHE A 54 14.45 -24.92 3.72
C PHE A 54 14.47 -24.89 2.19
N ASN A 55 15.65 -24.87 1.56
CA ASN A 55 15.82 -24.76 0.11
C ASN A 55 15.04 -23.58 -0.50
N MET A 56 14.92 -22.46 0.22
CA MET A 56 14.28 -21.26 -0.30
C MET A 56 15.18 -20.62 -1.36
N LYS A 57 14.62 -20.37 -2.55
CA LYS A 57 15.35 -19.76 -3.68
C LYS A 57 15.83 -18.34 -3.39
N THR A 58 15.03 -17.58 -2.62
CA THR A 58 15.28 -16.18 -2.31
C THR A 58 15.12 -15.95 -0.81
N CYS A 59 16.07 -15.26 -0.19
CA CYS A 59 15.98 -14.82 1.20
C CYS A 59 15.59 -13.35 1.25
N PHE A 60 14.43 -13.04 1.82
CA PHE A 60 14.01 -11.66 2.08
C PHE A 60 14.28 -11.29 3.53
N VAL A 61 14.90 -10.13 3.76
CA VAL A 61 15.12 -9.60 5.12
C VAL A 61 14.58 -8.18 5.18
N THR A 62 13.59 -7.95 6.05
CA THR A 62 12.96 -6.64 6.23
C THR A 62 13.57 -5.91 7.42
N PHE A 63 13.91 -4.64 7.25
CA PHE A 63 14.41 -3.77 8.29
C PHE A 63 13.63 -2.45 8.34
N ASP A 64 13.45 -1.92 9.54
CA ASP A 64 13.02 -0.54 9.73
C ASP A 64 14.02 0.44 9.09
N GLN A 65 13.55 1.63 8.70
CA GLN A 65 14.32 2.56 7.86
C GLN A 65 15.76 2.83 8.35
N PRO A 66 16.03 3.09 9.65
CA PRO A 66 17.41 3.32 10.11
C PRO A 66 18.32 2.09 9.95
N LEU A 67 17.77 0.89 10.14
CA LEU A 67 18.49 -0.36 10.01
C LEU A 67 18.66 -0.77 8.55
N TYR A 68 17.66 -0.48 7.71
CA TYR A 68 17.71 -0.70 6.27
C TYR A 68 18.88 0.05 5.64
N ILE A 69 19.10 1.31 5.99
CA ILE A 69 20.23 2.12 5.49
C ILE A 69 21.57 1.43 5.83
N LYS A 70 21.74 0.97 7.07
CA LYS A 70 22.95 0.24 7.49
C LYS A 70 23.09 -1.11 6.79
N ALA A 71 21.99 -1.82 6.57
CA ALA A 71 21.98 -3.06 5.81
C ALA A 71 22.43 -2.83 4.37
N GLN A 72 21.98 -1.76 3.71
CA GLN A 72 22.42 -1.40 2.35
C GLN A 72 23.93 -1.11 2.29
N GLU A 73 24.48 -0.47 3.31
CA GLU A 73 25.94 -0.23 3.42
C GLU A 73 26.72 -1.54 3.55
N ILE A 74 26.22 -2.49 4.36
CA ILE A 74 26.82 -3.84 4.48
C ILE A 74 26.81 -4.56 3.13
N PHE A 75 25.69 -4.52 2.41
CA PHE A 75 25.50 -5.21 1.13
C PHE A 75 26.42 -4.67 0.03
N SER A 76 26.54 -3.34 -0.03
CA SER A 76 27.39 -2.68 -1.02
C SER A 76 28.86 -3.08 -0.91
N ASN A 77 29.28 -3.55 0.27
CA ASN A 77 30.67 -3.91 0.57
C ASN A 77 30.89 -5.42 0.73
N ASN A 78 29.87 -6.28 0.58
CA ASN A 78 30.00 -7.71 0.86
C ASN A 78 29.24 -8.61 -0.12
N LEU A 79 30.00 -9.30 -0.98
CA LEU A 79 29.49 -10.26 -1.96
C LEU A 79 28.84 -11.52 -1.32
N GLU A 80 29.06 -11.77 -0.02
CA GLU A 80 28.42 -12.86 0.74
C GLU A 80 26.88 -12.81 0.66
N PHE A 81 26.32 -11.60 0.50
CA PHE A 81 24.88 -11.35 0.61
C PHE A 81 24.19 -11.05 -0.72
N LYS A 82 24.85 -11.28 -1.86
CA LYS A 82 24.31 -10.94 -3.20
C LYS A 82 23.00 -11.64 -3.58
N ASP A 83 22.66 -12.74 -2.90
CA ASP A 83 21.50 -13.59 -3.09
C ASP A 83 20.36 -13.28 -2.09
N ILE A 84 20.55 -12.28 -1.24
CA ILE A 84 19.55 -11.81 -0.27
C ILE A 84 18.92 -10.52 -0.80
N VAL A 85 17.62 -10.36 -0.56
CA VAL A 85 16.89 -9.13 -0.86
C VAL A 85 16.55 -8.43 0.45
N VAL A 86 17.14 -7.26 0.67
CA VAL A 86 16.82 -6.40 1.81
C VAL A 86 15.65 -5.51 1.46
N ARG A 87 14.65 -5.41 2.35
CA ARG A 87 13.43 -4.60 2.16
C ARG A 87 13.22 -3.64 3.33
N LEU A 88 12.57 -2.50 3.04
CA LEU A 88 12.08 -1.59 4.07
C LEU A 88 10.87 -2.20 4.80
N GLY A 89 10.80 -2.00 6.11
CA GLY A 89 9.68 -2.44 6.94
C GLY A 89 8.39 -1.69 6.61
N GLY A 90 7.48 -2.34 5.88
CA GLY A 90 6.29 -1.69 5.31
C GLY A 90 5.35 -1.01 6.32
N PHE A 91 5.23 -1.55 7.54
CA PHE A 91 4.39 -0.95 8.59
C PHE A 91 4.88 0.46 8.98
N GLN A 92 6.17 0.59 9.29
CA GLN A 92 6.75 1.87 9.69
C GLN A 92 6.86 2.82 8.50
N THR A 93 7.19 2.31 7.31
CA THR A 93 7.19 3.12 6.07
C THR A 93 5.83 3.78 5.85
N LEU A 94 4.74 3.02 5.94
CA LEU A 94 3.38 3.57 5.79
C LEU A 94 3.02 4.59 6.88
N MET A 95 3.40 4.33 8.14
CA MET A 95 3.16 5.29 9.23
C MET A 95 3.87 6.63 8.96
N SER A 96 5.16 6.57 8.61
CA SER A 96 5.97 7.74 8.28
C SER A 96 5.40 8.47 7.06
N TYR A 97 4.97 7.74 6.02
CA TYR A 97 4.38 8.32 4.82
C TYR A 97 3.04 9.00 5.10
N MET A 98 2.14 8.39 5.88
CA MET A 98 0.91 9.04 6.34
C MET A 98 1.18 10.29 7.17
N GLY A 99 2.21 10.25 8.04
CA GLY A 99 2.69 11.42 8.76
C GLY A 99 3.14 12.55 7.83
N ALA A 100 3.89 12.23 6.78
CA ALA A 100 4.32 13.19 5.77
C ALA A 100 3.13 13.79 5.00
N ILE A 101 2.12 12.97 4.65
CA ILE A 101 0.85 13.49 4.09
C ILE A 101 0.23 14.49 5.05
N GLY A 102 0.15 14.17 6.34
CA GLY A 102 -0.38 15.06 7.37
C GLY A 102 0.35 16.40 7.42
N THR A 103 1.69 16.39 7.33
CA THR A 103 2.51 17.60 7.26
C THR A 103 2.24 18.40 5.98
N ILE A 104 2.21 17.77 4.82
CA ILE A 104 1.93 18.43 3.52
C ILE A 104 0.53 19.05 3.51
N MET A 105 -0.43 18.39 4.16
CA MET A 105 -1.83 18.79 4.24
C MET A 105 -2.13 19.68 5.45
N THR A 106 -1.10 20.23 6.10
CA THR A 106 -1.29 21.22 7.17
C THR A 106 -2.10 22.40 6.63
N GLU A 107 -3.08 22.87 7.42
CA GLU A 107 -3.97 24.00 7.06
C GLU A 107 -4.82 23.80 5.78
N SER A 108 -4.91 22.57 5.26
CA SER A 108 -5.73 22.25 4.07
C SER A 108 -7.19 21.90 4.38
N CYS A 109 -7.60 21.99 5.65
CA CYS A 109 -8.85 21.44 6.20
C CYS A 109 -8.92 19.90 6.28
N LEU A 110 -7.81 19.17 6.10
CA LEU A 110 -7.79 17.71 6.24
C LEU A 110 -8.13 17.23 7.67
N LYS A 111 -7.69 17.97 8.70
CA LYS A 111 -7.98 17.64 10.10
C LYS A 111 -9.47 17.72 10.38
N GLU A 112 -10.12 18.77 9.90
CA GLU A 112 -11.54 19.06 10.01
C GLU A 112 -12.36 17.99 9.29
N LEU A 113 -11.89 17.55 8.11
CA LEU A 113 -12.47 16.39 7.42
C LEU A 113 -12.39 15.13 8.29
N PHE A 114 -11.25 14.86 8.93
CA PHE A 114 -11.09 13.69 9.80
C PHE A 114 -11.92 13.79 11.09
N GLN A 115 -12.14 15.00 11.61
CA GLN A 115 -12.99 15.28 12.78
C GLN A 115 -14.47 14.95 12.53
N SER A 116 -14.92 14.90 11.26
CA SER A 116 -16.28 14.46 10.93
C SER A 116 -16.55 12.98 11.26
N ILE A 117 -15.49 12.17 11.42
CA ILE A 117 -15.57 10.72 11.65
C ILE A 117 -14.98 10.34 13.02
N TYR A 118 -13.95 11.03 13.48
CA TYR A 118 -13.23 10.71 14.71
C TYR A 118 -13.17 11.89 15.68
N ALA A 119 -13.18 11.60 16.98
CA ALA A 119 -13.02 12.61 18.02
C ALA A 119 -11.67 13.34 17.93
N LEU A 120 -11.66 14.63 18.33
CA LEU A 120 -10.52 15.55 18.24
C LEU A 120 -9.19 14.93 18.68
N ASN A 121 -9.16 14.32 19.88
CA ASN A 121 -7.95 13.72 20.46
C ASN A 121 -7.38 12.52 19.66
N THR A 122 -8.17 11.95 18.75
CA THR A 122 -7.73 10.87 17.86
C THR A 122 -7.10 11.43 16.59
N VAL A 123 -7.60 12.56 16.09
CA VAL A 123 -7.23 13.11 14.78
C VAL A 123 -5.74 13.44 14.69
N ASP A 124 -5.13 13.98 15.74
CA ASP A 124 -3.68 14.25 15.74
C ASP A 124 -2.85 12.96 15.58
N LYS A 125 -3.32 11.83 16.13
CA LYS A 125 -2.69 10.53 15.95
C LYS A 125 -2.96 9.93 14.56
N LEU A 126 -4.03 10.32 13.88
CA LEU A 126 -4.31 9.92 12.49
C LEU A 126 -3.41 10.65 11.53
N VAL A 127 -3.33 11.98 11.67
CA VAL A 127 -2.56 12.87 10.80
C VAL A 127 -1.06 12.60 10.91
N SER A 128 -0.59 12.23 12.10
CA SER A 128 0.80 11.79 12.31
C SER A 128 1.06 10.32 11.93
N GLY A 129 0.06 9.58 11.44
CA GLY A 129 0.18 8.17 11.06
C GLY A 129 0.29 7.16 12.23
N HIS A 130 0.42 7.61 13.48
CA HIS A 130 0.67 6.76 14.65
C HIS A 130 -0.50 5.85 15.03
N ALA A 131 -1.74 6.25 14.71
CA ALA A 131 -2.92 5.40 14.87
C ALA A 131 -3.17 4.57 13.60
N TYR A 132 -2.18 3.77 13.18
CA TYR A 132 -2.08 3.09 11.88
C TYR A 132 -3.42 2.64 11.28
N ALA A 133 -4.12 1.70 11.92
CA ALA A 133 -5.35 1.11 11.35
C ALA A 133 -6.45 2.17 11.13
N ARG A 134 -6.57 3.12 12.05
CA ARG A 134 -7.53 4.22 11.91
C ARG A 134 -7.06 5.25 10.88
N ALA A 135 -5.76 5.51 10.78
CA ALA A 135 -5.17 6.42 9.80
C ALA A 135 -5.40 5.90 8.38
N VAL A 136 -5.07 4.64 8.11
CA VAL A 136 -5.33 3.96 6.83
C VAL A 136 -6.82 4.05 6.47
N ARG A 137 -7.70 3.76 7.42
CA ARG A 137 -9.16 3.88 7.21
C ARG A 137 -9.58 5.33 6.90
N CYS A 138 -9.08 6.31 7.64
CA CYS A 138 -9.49 7.70 7.51
C CYS A 138 -9.01 8.31 6.18
N HIS A 139 -7.75 8.06 5.81
CA HIS A 139 -7.22 8.40 4.50
C HIS A 139 -7.98 7.69 3.36
N GLY A 140 -8.34 6.42 3.53
CA GLY A 140 -9.14 5.69 2.55
C GLY A 140 -10.55 6.27 2.37
N LEU A 141 -11.21 6.69 3.44
CA LEU A 141 -12.53 7.35 3.36
C LEU A 141 -12.44 8.71 2.69
N ALA A 142 -11.45 9.54 3.05
CA ALA A 142 -11.22 10.83 2.41
C ALA A 142 -10.87 10.68 0.91
N HIS A 143 -10.05 9.67 0.57
CA HIS A 143 -9.77 9.30 -0.82
C HIS A 143 -11.04 8.94 -1.57
N ARG A 144 -11.94 8.12 -0.99
CA ARG A 144 -13.21 7.71 -1.61
C ARG A 144 -14.19 8.86 -1.81
N VAL A 145 -14.28 9.79 -0.87
CA VAL A 145 -15.09 11.01 -1.01
C VAL A 145 -14.56 11.87 -2.14
N ARG A 146 -13.23 12.04 -2.22
CA ARG A 146 -12.59 12.79 -3.30
C ARG A 146 -12.81 12.12 -4.66
N ASP A 147 -12.67 10.80 -4.71
CA ASP A 147 -12.95 9.98 -5.89
C ASP A 147 -14.37 10.21 -6.41
N GLN A 148 -15.37 10.22 -5.51
CA GLN A 148 -16.75 10.52 -5.87
C GLN A 148 -16.92 11.91 -6.50
N PHE A 149 -16.31 12.94 -5.91
CA PHE A 149 -16.36 14.29 -6.48
C PHE A 149 -15.70 14.38 -7.86
N ILE A 150 -14.61 13.64 -8.08
CA ILE A 150 -13.96 13.60 -9.40
C ILE A 150 -14.87 12.89 -10.40
N MET A 151 -15.45 11.75 -10.00
CA MET A 151 -16.39 10.96 -10.80
C MET A 151 -17.59 11.78 -11.27
N GLU A 152 -18.15 12.64 -10.42
CA GLU A 152 -19.25 13.55 -10.76
C GLU A 152 -18.89 14.59 -11.83
N THR A 153 -17.59 14.84 -12.07
CA THR A 153 -17.13 15.76 -13.13
C THR A 153 -16.93 15.09 -14.49
N VAL A 154 -17.07 13.77 -14.57
CA VAL A 154 -16.82 12.99 -15.79
C VAL A 154 -18.14 12.50 -16.38
N SER A 155 -18.30 12.67 -17.70
CA SER A 155 -19.40 12.07 -18.43
C SER A 155 -19.00 10.69 -19.01
N PHE A 156 -19.62 9.66 -18.45
CA PHE A 156 -19.51 8.28 -18.95
C PHE A 156 -20.70 7.93 -19.84
N SER A 157 -20.49 7.08 -20.84
CA SER A 157 -21.59 6.53 -21.65
C SER A 157 -22.44 5.60 -20.79
N GLU A 158 -23.71 5.44 -21.14
CA GLU A 158 -24.61 4.50 -20.45
C GLU A 158 -24.08 3.06 -20.53
N GLU A 159 -23.44 2.70 -21.64
CA GLU A 159 -22.75 1.41 -21.79
C GLU A 159 -21.60 1.23 -20.78
N ALA A 160 -20.74 2.24 -20.62
CA ALA A 160 -19.63 2.18 -19.66
C ALA A 160 -20.13 2.09 -18.22
N LYS A 161 -21.20 2.83 -17.88
CA LYS A 161 -21.85 2.73 -16.57
C LYS A 161 -22.43 1.35 -16.34
N ALA A 162 -23.17 0.81 -17.30
CA ALA A 162 -23.79 -0.51 -17.21
C ALA A 162 -22.76 -1.63 -17.00
N VAL A 163 -21.61 -1.56 -17.69
CA VAL A 163 -20.52 -2.53 -17.53
C VAL A 163 -19.92 -2.47 -16.13
N ILE A 164 -19.65 -1.27 -15.62
CA ILE A 164 -19.09 -1.09 -14.28
C ILE A 164 -20.08 -1.52 -13.20
N GLU A 165 -21.36 -1.15 -13.34
CA GLU A 165 -22.42 -1.63 -12.45
C GLU A 165 -22.54 -3.16 -12.50
N SER A 166 -22.42 -3.76 -13.68
CA SER A 166 -22.43 -5.22 -13.83
C SER A 166 -21.24 -5.87 -13.11
N MET A 167 -20.05 -5.27 -13.12
CA MET A 167 -18.88 -5.78 -12.39
C MET A 167 -19.05 -5.69 -10.87
N PHE A 168 -19.64 -4.61 -10.37
CA PHE A 168 -19.91 -4.45 -8.93
C PHE A 168 -21.07 -5.32 -8.42
N THR A 169 -21.98 -5.73 -9.32
CA THR A 169 -23.12 -6.60 -8.99
C THR A 169 -22.86 -8.07 -9.29
N SER A 170 -21.90 -8.39 -10.16
CA SER A 170 -21.46 -9.74 -10.41
C SER A 170 -20.73 -10.29 -9.19
N ILE A 171 -21.19 -11.43 -8.70
CA ILE A 171 -20.59 -12.19 -7.58
C ILE A 171 -19.25 -12.84 -8.02
N ASP A 172 -18.85 -12.69 -9.29
CA ASP A 172 -17.60 -13.24 -9.77
C ASP A 172 -16.41 -12.36 -9.36
N GLU A 173 -15.92 -12.59 -8.15
CA GLU A 173 -14.75 -11.90 -7.59
C GLU A 173 -13.48 -12.14 -8.43
N THR A 174 -13.42 -13.20 -9.24
CA THR A 174 -12.31 -13.45 -10.16
C THR A 174 -12.29 -12.46 -11.32
N ALA A 175 -13.47 -12.01 -11.78
CA ALA A 175 -13.60 -11.00 -12.84
C ALA A 175 -13.09 -9.64 -12.37
N LEU A 176 -13.27 -9.31 -11.08
CA LEU A 176 -12.75 -8.08 -10.48
C LEU A 176 -11.22 -8.04 -10.47
N LEU A 177 -10.54 -9.18 -10.25
CA LEU A 177 -9.08 -9.27 -10.32
C LEU A 177 -8.51 -9.03 -11.72
N LYS A 178 -9.34 -9.16 -12.77
CA LYS A 178 -8.97 -8.95 -14.17
C LYS A 178 -9.68 -7.75 -14.79
N ALA A 179 -10.28 -6.89 -13.98
CA ALA A 179 -11.07 -5.76 -14.46
C ALA A 179 -10.25 -4.84 -15.40
N ASP A 180 -8.95 -4.68 -15.13
CA ASP A 180 -8.06 -3.84 -15.94
C ASP A 180 -7.81 -4.40 -17.36
N GLU A 181 -8.09 -5.68 -17.61
CA GLU A 181 -8.03 -6.29 -18.96
C GLU A 181 -9.23 -5.89 -19.83
N ASN A 182 -10.32 -5.38 -19.22
CA ASN A 182 -11.53 -5.01 -19.94
C ASN A 182 -11.38 -3.63 -20.61
N GLU A 183 -11.59 -3.57 -21.93
CA GLU A 183 -11.45 -2.34 -22.72
C GLU A 183 -12.31 -1.17 -22.21
N ILE A 184 -13.52 -1.45 -21.72
CA ILE A 184 -14.44 -0.43 -21.21
C ILE A 184 -13.92 0.13 -19.88
N VAL A 185 -13.33 -0.72 -19.02
CA VAL A 185 -12.65 -0.28 -17.78
C VAL A 185 -11.42 0.57 -18.10
N GLN A 186 -10.67 0.24 -19.16
CA GLN A 186 -9.54 1.05 -19.61
C GLN A 186 -9.97 2.43 -20.14
N ILE A 187 -11.06 2.49 -20.92
CA ILE A 187 -11.64 3.76 -21.39
C ILE A 187 -12.12 4.59 -20.20
N PHE A 188 -12.81 3.97 -19.25
CA PHE A 188 -13.28 4.62 -18.04
C PHE A 188 -12.10 5.20 -17.23
N THR A 189 -11.06 4.39 -17.01
CA THR A 189 -9.85 4.78 -16.29
C THR A 189 -9.14 5.95 -16.97
N THR A 190 -9.10 5.95 -18.31
CA THR A 190 -8.51 7.05 -19.09
C THR A 190 -9.28 8.35 -18.89
N LYS A 191 -10.61 8.33 -19.02
CA LYS A 191 -11.46 9.50 -18.76
C LYS A 191 -11.33 10.03 -17.33
N PHE A 192 -11.25 9.12 -16.36
CA PHE A 192 -11.04 9.49 -14.97
C PHE A 192 -9.70 10.20 -14.77
N LYS A 193 -8.61 9.65 -15.32
CA LYS A 193 -7.26 10.27 -15.28
C LYS A 193 -7.25 11.67 -15.92
N GLU A 194 -7.93 11.85 -17.05
CA GLU A 194 -8.06 13.16 -17.70
C GLU A 194 -8.77 14.19 -16.80
N ALA A 195 -9.83 13.77 -16.09
CA ALA A 195 -10.53 14.65 -15.15
C ALA A 195 -9.67 15.02 -13.94
N VAL A 196 -8.88 14.09 -13.40
CA VAL A 196 -7.89 14.40 -12.35
C VAL A 196 -6.92 15.47 -12.83
N GLN A 197 -6.35 15.33 -14.03
CA GLN A 197 -5.44 16.33 -14.61
C GLN A 197 -6.12 17.69 -14.83
N LYS A 198 -7.38 17.69 -15.29
CA LYS A 198 -8.16 18.93 -15.46
C LYS A 198 -8.44 19.61 -14.12
N LEU A 199 -8.71 18.85 -13.07
CA LEU A 199 -8.92 19.37 -11.72
C LEU A 199 -7.64 19.98 -11.14
N GLU A 200 -6.49 19.33 -11.35
CA GLU A 200 -5.19 19.83 -10.90
C GLU A 200 -4.91 21.26 -11.41
N ARG A 201 -5.32 21.54 -12.66
CA ARG A 201 -5.12 22.83 -13.33
C ARG A 201 -6.06 23.95 -12.86
N ARG A 202 -7.04 23.68 -11.99
CA ARG A 202 -8.02 24.70 -11.53
C ARG A 202 -7.45 25.72 -10.55
N GLY A 203 -6.30 25.43 -9.94
CA GLY A 203 -5.63 26.35 -9.04
C GLY A 203 -4.85 25.64 -7.93
N PRO A 204 -4.15 26.40 -7.06
CA PRO A 204 -3.26 25.84 -6.05
C PRO A 204 -3.95 24.87 -5.08
N THR A 205 -5.14 25.22 -4.60
CA THR A 205 -5.93 24.36 -3.70
C THR A 205 -6.35 23.06 -4.38
N ALA A 206 -6.80 23.13 -5.63
CA ALA A 206 -7.20 21.94 -6.37
C ALA A 206 -6.01 21.02 -6.62
N LYS A 207 -4.84 21.60 -6.94
CA LYS A 207 -3.58 20.88 -7.09
C LYS A 207 -3.16 20.17 -5.79
N LEU A 208 -3.24 20.83 -4.64
CA LEU A 208 -2.94 20.22 -3.34
C LEU A 208 -3.82 18.99 -3.06
N TRP A 209 -5.12 19.09 -3.31
CA TRP A 209 -6.05 17.98 -3.10
C TRP A 209 -5.90 16.85 -4.14
N VAL A 210 -5.44 17.15 -5.36
CA VAL A 210 -5.03 16.12 -6.33
C VAL A 210 -3.74 15.44 -5.88
N GLN A 211 -2.77 16.18 -5.35
CA GLN A 211 -1.57 15.61 -4.74
C GLN A 211 -1.94 14.67 -3.58
N TYR A 212 -2.86 15.08 -2.70
CA TYR A 212 -3.39 14.19 -1.65
C TYR A 212 -4.00 12.91 -2.20
N PHE A 213 -4.79 13.01 -3.28
CA PHE A 213 -5.38 11.86 -3.95
C PHE A 213 -4.32 10.89 -4.45
N HIS A 214 -3.23 11.39 -5.06
CA HIS A 214 -2.12 10.56 -5.52
C HIS A 214 -1.36 9.91 -4.35
N MET A 215 -1.06 10.67 -3.28
CA MET A 215 -0.38 10.12 -2.11
C MET A 215 -1.20 9.01 -1.44
N THR A 216 -2.52 9.21 -1.29
CA THR A 216 -3.41 8.17 -0.72
C THR A 216 -3.61 6.98 -1.67
N THR A 217 -3.53 7.18 -2.98
CA THR A 217 -3.47 6.08 -3.97
C THR A 217 -2.21 5.24 -3.77
N LEU A 218 -1.06 5.88 -3.55
CA LEU A 218 0.22 5.19 -3.31
C LEU A 218 0.16 4.32 -2.04
N ILE A 219 -0.50 4.80 -0.96
CA ILE A 219 -0.74 3.99 0.25
C ILE A 219 -1.49 2.70 -0.09
N LYS A 220 -2.57 2.80 -0.89
CA LYS A 220 -3.40 1.65 -1.25
C LYS A 220 -2.61 0.65 -2.08
N GLN A 221 -1.86 1.14 -3.08
CA GLN A 221 -1.02 0.31 -3.94
C GLN A 221 0.12 -0.37 -3.17
N PHE A 222 0.75 0.34 -2.22
CA PHE A 222 1.76 -0.27 -1.35
C PHE A 222 1.16 -1.39 -0.49
N ILE A 223 0.00 -1.15 0.14
CA ILE A 223 -0.70 -2.18 0.94
C ILE A 223 -1.08 -3.39 0.08
N GLU A 224 -1.55 -3.14 -1.14
CA GLU A 224 -1.86 -4.18 -2.12
C GLU A 224 -0.60 -4.99 -2.48
N ALA A 225 0.51 -4.32 -2.79
CA ALA A 225 1.79 -4.97 -3.10
C ALA A 225 2.25 -5.90 -1.97
N GLU A 226 2.22 -5.44 -0.72
CA GLU A 226 2.59 -6.24 0.45
C GLU A 226 1.66 -7.43 0.66
N ARG A 227 0.35 -7.25 0.45
CA ARG A 227 -0.66 -8.30 0.66
C ARG A 227 -0.66 -9.36 -0.43
N LEU A 228 -0.35 -8.98 -1.67
CA LEU A 228 -0.28 -9.89 -2.82
C LEU A 228 1.11 -10.49 -3.01
N GLY A 229 2.14 -9.97 -2.32
CA GLY A 229 3.53 -10.32 -2.63
C GLY A 229 3.97 -9.88 -4.03
N ASN A 230 3.35 -8.82 -4.57
CA ASN A 230 3.65 -8.31 -5.91
C ASN A 230 4.93 -7.47 -5.87
N TRP A 231 6.03 -8.04 -6.36
CA TRP A 231 7.35 -7.42 -6.33
C TRP A 231 7.45 -6.16 -7.18
N ASP A 232 6.90 -6.18 -8.40
CA ASP A 232 6.99 -5.04 -9.31
C ASP A 232 6.19 -3.85 -8.76
N LEU A 233 4.98 -4.11 -8.25
CA LEU A 233 4.17 -3.08 -7.60
C LEU A 233 4.85 -2.55 -6.34
N HIS A 234 5.50 -3.43 -5.56
CA HIS A 234 6.28 -3.02 -4.39
C HIS A 234 7.35 -2.01 -4.82
N ILE A 235 8.20 -2.32 -5.81
CA ILE A 235 9.24 -1.40 -6.28
C ILE A 235 8.69 -0.05 -6.75
N THR A 236 7.54 -0.02 -7.41
CA THR A 236 6.92 1.26 -7.84
C THR A 236 6.32 2.10 -6.72
N THR A 237 6.20 1.53 -5.50
CA THR A 237 5.49 2.14 -4.37
C THR A 237 6.39 2.50 -3.18
N ILE A 238 7.71 2.30 -3.29
CA ILE A 238 8.74 2.64 -2.28
C ILE A 238 9.60 3.82 -2.71
#